data_AF-A0AAV4RQE7-F1
#
_entry.id   AF-A0AAV4RQE7-F1
#
_cell.length_a   1.000
_cell.length_b   1.000
_cell.length_c   1.000
_cell.angle_alpha   90.00
_cell.angle_beta   90.00
_cell.angle_gamma   90.00
#
_symmetry.space_group_name_H-M   'P 1'
#
loop_
_entity.id
_entity.type
_entity.pdbx_description
1 polymer ?
#
loop_
_entity_poly.entity_id
_entity_poly.type
_entity_poly.pdbx_seq_one_letter_code
_entity_poly.pdbx_strand_id
1 'polypeptide(L)'
;MMCRFLLRPCSECQKAGLNISAHKAAVVLMRPEYRSKLDPKYKRKIENIVRKYQKNEEEELNIPCPYCDVEVPQTSLYCEHCKYNLPYCIITGYHIVRNDIALCPKCQFPGILAEFSRSLTTDKTCPMCLSEISSSELIEVEKVPPENFDEEDVTTPNKNDSHK
;
A
#
# COMPACT_ATOMS: atom_id res chain seq x y z
N MET A 1 18.89 22.81 -4.18
CA MET A 1 17.49 22.44 -3.88
C MET A 1 17.36 21.04 -3.27
N MET A 2 17.90 19.97 -3.88
CA MET A 2 17.80 18.57 -3.39
C MET A 2 18.10 18.35 -1.89
N CYS A 3 19.14 19.00 -1.34
CA CYS A 3 19.58 18.79 0.05
C CYS A 3 18.50 19.20 1.09
N ARG A 4 17.70 20.23 0.79
CA ARG A 4 16.57 20.65 1.66
C ARG A 4 15.39 19.68 1.59
N PHE A 5 15.17 19.06 0.43
CA PHE A 5 14.11 18.07 0.24
C PHE A 5 14.36 16.77 0.99
N LEU A 6 15.61 16.39 1.21
CA LEU A 6 15.96 15.16 1.94
C LEU A 6 16.11 15.37 3.46
N LEU A 7 16.44 16.60 3.89
CA LEU A 7 16.63 16.92 5.31
C LEU A 7 15.32 16.82 6.11
N ARG A 8 14.20 17.27 5.52
CA ARG A 8 12.87 17.21 6.12
C ARG A 8 12.40 15.76 6.35
N PRO A 9 12.34 14.88 5.33
CA PRO A 9 12.02 13.47 5.52
C PRO A 9 12.96 12.80 6.55
N CYS A 10 14.26 13.08 6.51
CA CYS A 10 15.20 12.53 7.49
C CYS A 10 14.84 12.93 8.94
N SER A 11 14.47 14.20 9.20
CA SER A 11 14.09 14.63 10.55
C SER A 11 12.72 14.11 10.97
N GLU A 12 11.75 14.08 10.07
CA GLU A 12 10.39 13.65 10.39
C GLU A 12 10.31 12.13 10.57
N CYS A 13 10.95 11.33 9.70
CA CYS A 13 11.04 9.88 9.87
C CYS A 13 11.75 9.51 11.18
N GLN A 14 12.80 10.26 11.57
CA GLN A 14 13.48 10.03 12.85
C GLN A 14 12.59 10.31 14.06
N LYS A 15 11.75 11.35 14.00
CA LYS A 15 10.78 11.67 15.07
C LYS A 15 9.65 10.65 15.14
N ALA A 16 9.23 10.13 13.99
CA ALA A 16 8.19 9.13 13.86
C ALA A 16 8.66 7.71 14.23
N GLY A 17 9.95 7.51 14.53
CA GLY A 17 10.51 6.19 14.83
C GLY A 17 10.77 5.32 13.60
N LEU A 18 10.60 5.86 12.38
CA LEU A 18 10.80 5.16 11.12
C LEU A 18 12.29 5.11 10.75
N ASN A 19 13.05 4.25 11.42
CA ASN A 19 14.50 4.25 11.42
C ASN A 19 15.12 3.90 10.05
N ILE A 20 14.55 2.97 9.28
CA ILE A 20 14.96 2.54 7.93
C ILE A 20 14.83 3.73 6.98
N SER A 21 13.65 4.37 6.97
CA SER A 21 13.37 5.50 6.09
C SER A 21 14.24 6.71 6.42
N ALA A 22 14.42 7.00 7.71
CA ALA A 22 15.34 8.03 8.18
C ALA A 22 16.79 7.72 7.77
N HIS A 23 17.22 6.47 7.90
CA HIS A 23 18.56 6.02 7.51
C HIS A 23 18.78 6.13 5.99
N LYS A 24 17.83 5.69 5.16
CA LYS A 24 17.90 5.82 3.69
C LYS A 24 18.11 7.28 3.28
N ALA A 25 17.31 8.20 3.84
CA ALA A 25 17.47 9.63 3.58
C ALA A 25 18.82 10.17 4.09
N ALA A 26 19.25 9.73 5.28
CA ALA A 26 20.51 10.14 5.90
C ALA A 26 21.75 9.68 5.09
N VAL A 27 21.74 8.46 4.55
CA VAL A 27 22.81 7.94 3.69
C VAL A 27 22.96 8.78 2.42
N VAL A 28 21.84 9.18 1.79
CA VAL A 28 21.88 10.06 0.62
C VAL A 28 22.45 11.43 0.98
N LEU A 29 22.03 12.01 2.11
CA LEU A 29 22.54 13.30 2.61
C LEU A 29 24.04 13.29 2.94
N MET A 30 24.59 12.12 3.27
CA MET A 30 26.01 11.95 3.60
C MET A 30 26.92 11.83 2.37
N ARG A 31 26.35 11.71 1.16
CA ARG A 31 27.14 11.72 -0.08
C ARG A 31 27.90 13.05 -0.24
N PRO A 32 29.09 13.05 -0.85
CA PRO A 32 29.97 14.24 -0.94
C PRO A 32 29.29 15.48 -1.54
N GLU A 33 28.41 15.27 -2.51
CA GLU A 33 27.64 16.30 -3.23
C GLU A 33 26.71 17.13 -2.34
N TYR A 34 26.19 16.51 -1.26
CA TYR A 34 25.21 17.10 -0.35
C TYR A 34 25.84 17.45 1.00
N ARG A 35 26.81 16.66 1.45
CA ARG A 35 27.53 16.82 2.73
C ARG A 35 28.23 18.17 2.89
N SER A 36 28.73 18.75 1.79
CA SER A 36 29.37 20.08 1.78
C SER A 36 28.38 21.24 1.86
N LYS A 37 27.11 20.99 1.49
CA LYS A 37 26.02 21.99 1.49
C LYS A 37 25.19 21.96 2.78
N LEU A 38 25.49 21.05 3.70
CA LEU A 38 24.79 20.90 4.98
C LEU A 38 25.45 21.77 6.05
N ASP A 39 24.60 22.44 6.84
CA ASP A 39 25.04 23.16 8.02
C ASP A 39 25.65 22.18 9.05
N PRO A 40 26.77 22.55 9.72
CA PRO A 40 27.43 21.73 10.74
C PRO A 40 26.48 21.19 11.83
N LYS A 41 25.42 21.94 12.17
CA LYS A 41 24.39 21.56 13.15
C LYS A 41 23.61 20.31 12.74
N TYR A 42 23.25 20.20 11.45
CA TYR A 42 22.52 19.04 10.93
C TYR A 42 23.45 17.88 10.58
N LYS A 43 24.67 18.20 10.13
CA LYS A 43 25.69 17.22 9.76
C LYS A 43 25.99 16.21 10.88
N ARG A 44 26.24 16.70 12.10
CA ARG A 44 26.49 15.82 13.28
C ARG A 44 25.29 14.94 13.63
N LYS A 45 24.07 15.47 13.47
CA LYS A 45 22.84 14.71 13.75
C LYS A 45 22.64 13.58 12.74
N ILE A 46 22.79 13.88 11.46
CA ILE A 46 22.67 12.89 10.37
C ILE A 46 23.76 11.82 10.48
N GLU A 47 25.00 12.21 10.81
CA GLU A 47 26.09 11.26 11.08
C GLU A 47 25.73 10.27 12.19
N ASN A 48 25.12 10.76 13.28
CA ASN A 48 24.69 9.91 14.37
C ASN A 48 23.55 8.96 13.96
N ILE A 49 22.61 9.42 13.12
CA ILE A 49 21.52 8.58 12.58
C ILE A 49 22.10 7.43 11.73
N VAL A 50 23.08 7.71 10.86
CA VAL A 50 23.72 6.67 10.05
C VAL A 50 24.52 5.70 10.92
N ARG A 51 25.27 6.20 11.91
CA ARG A 51 26.14 5.38 12.77
C ARG A 51 25.39 4.53 13.78
N LYS A 52 24.31 5.05 14.36
CA LYS A 52 23.51 4.36 15.40
C LYS A 52 22.30 3.64 14.84
N TYR A 53 22.24 3.43 13.53
CA TYR A 53 21.14 2.72 12.91
C TYR A 53 21.01 1.32 13.53
N GLN A 54 19.90 1.10 14.22
CA GLN A 54 19.51 -0.21 14.72
C GLN A 54 18.44 -0.74 13.77
N LYS A 55 18.67 -1.92 13.20
CA LYS A 55 17.69 -2.65 12.38
C LYS A 55 16.64 -3.29 13.30
N ASN A 56 15.97 -2.46 14.11
CA ASN A 56 14.96 -2.88 15.09
C ASN A 56 13.55 -2.39 14.71
N GLU A 57 13.38 -2.02 13.44
CA GLU A 57 12.05 -1.78 12.87
C GLU A 57 11.46 -3.14 12.56
N GLU A 58 10.20 -3.36 12.97
CA GLU A 58 9.45 -4.59 12.68
C GLU A 58 9.53 -4.86 11.17
N GLU A 59 10.04 -6.03 10.80
CA GLU A 59 10.08 -6.43 9.40
C GLU A 59 8.64 -6.44 8.88
N GLU A 60 8.43 -5.73 7.77
CA GLU A 60 7.12 -5.64 7.15
C GLU A 60 6.59 -7.05 6.88
N LEU A 61 5.34 -7.29 7.29
CA LEU A 61 4.71 -8.59 7.09
C LEU A 61 4.60 -8.85 5.59
N ASN A 62 5.11 -9.99 5.16
CA ASN A 62 4.85 -10.49 3.83
C ASN A 62 3.59 -11.35 3.86
N ILE A 63 2.64 -11.01 3.00
CA ILE A 63 1.37 -11.70 2.87
C ILE A 63 1.22 -12.19 1.41
N PRO A 64 0.47 -13.28 1.18
CA PRO A 64 0.37 -13.88 -0.14
C PRO A 64 -0.43 -13.00 -1.10
N CYS A 65 0.10 -12.82 -2.31
CA CYS A 65 -0.57 -12.14 -3.40
C CYS A 65 -1.93 -12.79 -3.73
N PRO A 66 -3.03 -12.03 -3.86
CA PRO A 66 -4.35 -12.59 -4.13
C PRO A 66 -4.44 -13.36 -5.46
N TYR A 67 -3.52 -13.13 -6.40
CA TYR A 67 -3.52 -13.73 -7.73
C TYR A 67 -2.60 -14.94 -7.89
N CYS A 68 -1.38 -14.89 -7.34
CA CYS A 68 -0.35 -15.90 -7.57
C CYS A 68 0.26 -16.50 -6.30
N ASP A 69 -0.24 -16.14 -5.11
CA ASP A 69 0.20 -16.63 -3.80
C ASP A 69 1.65 -16.38 -3.43
N VAL A 70 2.41 -15.65 -4.26
CA VAL A 70 3.77 -15.24 -3.89
C VAL A 70 3.71 -14.26 -2.72
N GLU A 71 4.63 -14.43 -1.77
CA GLU A 71 4.78 -13.52 -0.66
C GLU A 71 5.18 -12.13 -1.16
N VAL A 72 4.36 -11.13 -0.86
CA VAL A 72 4.59 -9.72 -1.16
C VAL A 72 4.45 -8.88 0.11
N PRO A 73 5.19 -7.77 0.24
CA PRO A 73 5.04 -6.88 1.37
C PRO A 73 3.59 -6.38 1.47
N GLN A 74 3.03 -6.37 2.69
CA GLN A 74 1.63 -6.00 2.93
C GLN A 74 1.24 -4.61 2.39
N THR A 75 2.18 -3.67 2.32
CA THR A 75 1.96 -2.33 1.74
C THR A 75 2.09 -2.28 0.21
N SER A 76 2.62 -3.33 -0.42
CA SER A 76 2.78 -3.35 -1.88
C SER A 76 1.44 -3.52 -2.58
N LEU A 77 1.16 -2.64 -3.54
CA LEU A 77 -0.02 -2.71 -4.41
C LEU A 77 0.33 -3.19 -5.82
N TYR A 78 1.54 -3.72 -6.01
CA TYR A 78 1.99 -4.29 -7.27
C TYR A 78 2.76 -5.57 -6.99
N CYS A 79 2.43 -6.62 -7.74
CA CYS A 79 3.15 -7.88 -7.65
C CYS A 79 4.13 -8.02 -8.82
N GLU A 80 5.43 -8.10 -8.53
CA GLU A 80 6.46 -8.25 -9.55
C GLU A 80 6.41 -9.62 -10.26
N HIS A 81 5.79 -10.62 -9.64
CA HIS A 81 5.70 -11.97 -10.20
C HIS A 81 4.61 -12.09 -11.26
N CYS A 82 3.36 -11.74 -10.92
CA CYS A 82 2.23 -11.79 -11.86
C CYS A 82 2.02 -10.49 -12.64
N LYS A 83 2.77 -9.43 -12.31
CA LYS A 83 2.71 -8.10 -12.92
C LYS A 83 1.33 -7.42 -12.85
N TYR A 84 0.50 -7.84 -11.89
CA TYR A 84 -0.80 -7.23 -11.64
C TYR A 84 -0.75 -6.20 -10.52
N ASN A 85 -1.59 -5.18 -10.66
CA ASN A 85 -1.94 -4.29 -9.55
C ASN A 85 -2.81 -5.05 -8.56
N LEU A 86 -2.43 -4.99 -7.29
CA LEU A 86 -3.12 -5.67 -6.22
C LEU A 86 -4.24 -4.77 -5.69
N PRO A 87 -5.49 -5.24 -5.66
CA PRO A 87 -6.58 -4.51 -5.04
C PRO A 87 -6.29 -4.33 -3.55
N TYR A 88 -6.69 -3.17 -3.02
CA TYR A 88 -6.42 -2.80 -1.64
C TYR A 88 -7.70 -2.72 -0.81
N CYS A 89 -7.53 -2.98 0.48
CA CYS A 89 -8.58 -2.91 1.46
C CYS A 89 -8.91 -1.44 1.77
N ILE A 90 -10.17 -1.09 1.60
CA ILE A 90 -10.71 0.23 1.95
C ILE A 90 -10.49 0.65 3.41
N ILE A 91 -10.39 -0.30 4.35
CA ILE A 91 -10.24 -0.02 5.78
C ILE A 91 -8.78 0.11 6.18
N THR A 92 -7.92 -0.83 5.76
CA THR A 92 -6.53 -0.88 6.22
C THR A 92 -5.55 -0.20 5.27
N GLY A 93 -5.92 -0.03 4.00
CA GLY A 93 -5.04 0.48 2.94
C GLY A 93 -4.01 -0.53 2.40
N TYR A 94 -3.98 -1.75 2.96
CA TYR A 94 -3.11 -2.83 2.50
C TYR A 94 -3.75 -3.64 1.38
N HIS A 95 -2.95 -4.38 0.61
CA HIS A 95 -3.54 -5.27 -0.39
C HIS A 95 -4.39 -6.38 0.25
N ILE A 96 -5.43 -6.82 -0.46
CA ILE A 96 -6.35 -7.84 0.04
C ILE A 96 -5.75 -9.25 -0.05
N VAL A 97 -6.25 -10.16 0.79
CA VAL A 97 -5.84 -11.57 0.82
C VAL A 97 -6.95 -12.42 0.22
N ARG A 98 -6.60 -13.45 -0.56
CA ARG A 98 -7.56 -14.26 -1.36
C ARG A 98 -8.76 -14.80 -0.57
N ASN A 99 -8.54 -15.23 0.68
CA ASN A 99 -9.57 -15.93 1.46
C ASN A 99 -10.36 -15.02 2.41
N ASP A 100 -10.14 -13.70 2.35
CA ASP A 100 -10.71 -12.74 3.28
C ASP A 100 -11.10 -11.48 2.50
N ILE A 101 -11.98 -11.62 1.50
CA ILE A 101 -12.40 -10.51 0.62
C ILE A 101 -13.89 -10.24 0.77
N ALA A 102 -14.22 -8.97 0.98
CA ALA A 102 -15.57 -8.44 0.91
C ALA A 102 -15.66 -7.25 -0.04
N LEU A 103 -16.78 -7.12 -0.73
CA LEU A 103 -17.13 -5.94 -1.52
C LEU A 103 -18.24 -5.14 -0.84
N CYS A 104 -18.17 -3.82 -0.94
CA CYS A 104 -19.28 -2.96 -0.55
C CYS A 104 -20.48 -3.18 -1.49
N PRO A 105 -21.71 -3.38 -0.99
CA PRO A 105 -22.89 -3.59 -1.84
C PRO A 105 -23.29 -2.36 -2.68
N LYS A 106 -22.78 -1.17 -2.34
CA LYS A 106 -23.12 0.09 -3.01
C LYS A 106 -22.10 0.51 -4.07
N CYS A 107 -20.81 0.53 -3.70
CA CYS A 107 -19.74 0.97 -4.59
C CYS A 107 -18.86 -0.16 -5.12
N GLN A 108 -19.12 -1.41 -4.71
CA GLN A 108 -18.35 -2.60 -5.08
C GLN A 108 -16.85 -2.52 -4.74
N PHE A 109 -16.48 -1.60 -3.86
CA PHE A 109 -15.09 -1.40 -3.50
C PHE A 109 -14.58 -2.54 -2.60
N PRO A 110 -13.37 -3.08 -2.85
CA PRO A 110 -12.83 -4.22 -2.11
C PRO A 110 -12.34 -3.87 -0.69
N GLY A 111 -12.46 -4.84 0.20
CA GLY A 111 -12.03 -4.78 1.58
C GLY A 111 -11.64 -6.16 2.08
N ILE A 112 -10.83 -6.21 3.14
CA ILE A 112 -10.62 -7.43 3.90
C ILE A 112 -11.88 -7.70 4.73
N LEU A 113 -12.54 -8.84 4.59
CA LEU A 113 -13.86 -9.09 5.19
C LEU A 113 -13.83 -8.93 6.71
N ALA A 114 -12.82 -9.47 7.39
CA ALA A 114 -12.67 -9.34 8.85
C ALA A 114 -12.55 -7.87 9.29
N GLU A 115 -11.75 -7.09 8.58
CA GLU A 115 -11.49 -5.67 8.87
C GLU A 115 -12.69 -4.79 8.51
N PHE A 116 -13.34 -5.07 7.37
CA PHE A 116 -14.53 -4.36 6.92
C PHE A 116 -15.69 -4.58 7.89
N SER A 117 -15.95 -5.84 8.24
CA SER A 117 -16.97 -6.18 9.23
C SER A 117 -16.70 -5.52 10.58
N ARG A 118 -15.44 -5.52 11.04
CA ARG A 118 -15.04 -4.84 12.28
C ARG A 118 -15.29 -3.33 12.20
N SER A 119 -14.90 -2.67 11.12
CA SER A 119 -15.14 -1.23 10.94
C SER A 119 -16.63 -0.88 11.02
N LEU A 120 -17.50 -1.72 10.43
CA LEU A 120 -18.94 -1.51 10.43
C LEU A 120 -19.62 -1.70 11.79
N THR A 121 -18.96 -2.37 12.75
CA THR A 121 -19.46 -2.41 14.13
C THR A 121 -19.35 -1.08 14.85
N THR A 122 -18.35 -0.27 14.48
CA THR A 122 -18.13 1.07 15.05
C THR A 122 -18.92 2.11 14.28
N ASP A 123 -18.74 2.16 12.96
CA ASP A 123 -19.35 3.14 12.07
C ASP A 123 -20.05 2.41 10.92
N LYS A 124 -21.38 2.48 10.86
CA LYS A 124 -22.23 1.74 9.90
C LYS A 124 -22.21 2.35 8.49
N THR A 125 -21.07 2.87 8.06
CA THR A 125 -20.95 3.68 6.86
C THR A 125 -19.72 3.27 6.08
N CYS A 126 -19.86 3.12 4.76
CA CYS A 126 -18.72 2.84 3.90
C CYS A 126 -17.81 4.07 3.78
N PRO A 127 -16.49 3.98 4.04
CA PRO A 127 -15.60 5.14 3.94
C PRO A 127 -15.37 5.66 2.51
N MET A 128 -15.71 4.89 1.49
CA MET A 128 -15.52 5.29 0.09
C MET A 128 -16.77 5.97 -0.49
N CYS A 129 -17.95 5.39 -0.28
CA CYS A 129 -19.20 5.91 -0.86
C CYS A 129 -20.13 6.59 0.16
N LEU A 130 -19.75 6.61 1.44
CA LEU A 130 -20.50 7.22 2.54
C LEU A 130 -21.94 6.72 2.69
N SER A 131 -22.26 5.58 2.08
CA SER A 131 -23.57 4.96 2.22
C SER A 131 -23.63 4.13 3.49
N GLU A 132 -24.78 4.15 4.14
CA GLU A 132 -25.05 3.27 5.28
C GLU A 132 -25.08 1.82 4.82
N ILE A 133 -24.28 0.99 5.47
CA ILE A 133 -24.15 -0.45 5.21
C ILE A 133 -23.96 -1.19 6.52
N SER A 134 -24.57 -2.37 6.64
CA SER A 134 -24.38 -3.30 7.75
C SER A 134 -23.36 -4.39 7.40
N SER A 135 -22.75 -5.01 8.41
CA SER A 135 -21.81 -6.12 8.20
C SER A 135 -22.43 -7.31 7.49
N SER A 136 -23.74 -7.55 7.66
CA SER A 136 -24.49 -8.61 6.98
C SER A 136 -24.76 -8.34 5.50
N GLU A 137 -24.59 -7.10 5.03
CA GLU A 137 -24.80 -6.73 3.62
C GLU A 137 -23.51 -6.77 2.80
N LEU A 138 -22.38 -7.12 3.43
CA LEU A 138 -21.11 -7.29 2.73
C LEU A 138 -21.19 -8.48 1.77
N ILE A 139 -20.67 -8.30 0.56
CA ILE A 139 -20.65 -9.34 -0.46
C ILE A 139 -19.30 -10.04 -0.38
N GLU A 140 -19.30 -11.28 0.12
CA GLU A 140 -18.11 -12.14 0.13
C GLU A 140 -17.80 -12.63 -1.29
N VAL A 141 -16.54 -12.49 -1.71
CA VAL A 141 -16.10 -12.93 -3.03
C VAL A 141 -14.80 -13.71 -2.92
N GLU A 142 -14.59 -14.67 -3.83
CA GLU A 142 -13.35 -15.46 -3.84
C GLU A 142 -12.19 -14.71 -4.50
N LYS A 143 -12.48 -13.84 -5.49
CA LYS A 143 -11.47 -13.14 -6.29
C LYS A 143 -12.01 -11.80 -6.81
N VAL A 144 -11.13 -10.80 -6.85
CA VAL A 144 -11.36 -9.51 -7.52
C VAL A 144 -10.53 -9.49 -8.80
N PRO A 145 -11.12 -9.33 -9.99
CA PRO A 145 -10.37 -9.27 -11.24
C PRO A 145 -9.30 -8.16 -11.21
N PRO A 146 -8.09 -8.38 -11.75
CA PRO A 146 -7.08 -7.33 -11.84
C PRO A 146 -7.54 -6.25 -12.81
N GLU A 147 -7.51 -4.98 -12.38
CA GLU A 147 -7.65 -3.84 -13.26
C GLU A 147 -6.32 -3.61 -14.00
N ASN A 148 -6.22 -4.15 -15.21
CA ASN A 148 -5.08 -3.89 -16.09
C ASN A 148 -5.33 -2.58 -16.84
N PHE A 149 -4.61 -1.52 -16.47
CA PHE A 149 -4.65 -0.24 -17.19
C PHE A 149 -3.92 -0.28 -18.55
N ASP A 150 -3.32 -1.42 -18.91
CA ASP A 150 -2.47 -1.59 -20.10
C ASP A 150 -3.17 -2.28 -21.30
N GLU A 151 -4.49 -2.50 -21.27
CA GLU A 151 -5.22 -2.96 -22.45
C GLU A 151 -6.09 -1.83 -23.01
N GLU A 152 -5.58 -1.17 -24.07
CA GLU A 152 -6.43 -0.52 -25.06
C GLU A 152 -7.49 -1.53 -25.51
N ASP A 153 -8.74 -1.22 -25.17
CA ASP A 153 -10.01 -1.74 -25.67
C ASP A 153 -9.87 -2.79 -26.81
N VAL A 154 -9.63 -4.05 -26.44
CA VAL A 154 -9.80 -5.17 -27.37
C VAL A 154 -11.29 -5.38 -27.54
N THR A 155 -11.77 -4.72 -28.60
CA THR A 155 -13.03 -4.98 -29.29
C THR A 155 -13.37 -6.46 -29.18
N THR A 156 -14.45 -6.79 -28.48
CA THR A 156 -14.98 -8.16 -28.45
C THR A 156 -15.65 -8.45 -29.80
N PRO A 157 -15.20 -9.43 -30.61
CA PRO A 157 -15.97 -9.95 -31.72
C PRO A 157 -16.75 -11.19 -31.24
N ASN A 158 -18.08 -11.09 -31.34
CA ASN A 158 -19.08 -12.14 -31.55
C ASN A 158 -18.91 -13.51 -30.86
N LYS A 159 -19.98 -13.91 -30.14
CA LYS A 159 -20.59 -15.22 -30.40
C LYS A 159 -22.09 -15.07 -30.65
N ASN A 160 -22.45 -15.54 -31.83
CA ASN A 160 -23.79 -15.70 -32.39
C ASN A 160 -24.65 -16.62 -31.51
N ASP A 161 -25.98 -16.54 -31.64
CA ASP A 161 -26.68 -17.71 -32.16
C ASP A 161 -28.02 -17.38 -32.82
N SER A 162 -28.25 -18.13 -33.89
CA SER A 162 -29.42 -18.13 -34.76
C SER A 162 -30.48 -19.09 -34.22
N HIS A 163 -31.76 -18.78 -34.43
CA HIS A 163 -32.82 -19.69 -34.90
C HIS A 163 -34.16 -18.93 -34.77
N LYS A 164 -34.73 -18.49 -35.89
CA LYS A 164 -35.78 -19.18 -36.66
C LYS A 164 -37.04 -19.46 -35.85
#